data_AF-E2C321-F1
#
_entry.id   AF-E2C321-F1
#
_cell.length_a   1.000
_cell.length_b   1.000
_cell.length_c   1.000
_cell.angle_alpha   90.00
_cell.angle_beta   90.00
_cell.angle_gamma   90.00
#
_symmetry.space_group_name_H-M   'P 1'
#
loop_
_entity.id
_entity.type
_entity.pdbx_description
1 polymer ?
#
loop_
_entity_poly.entity_id
_entity_poly.type
_entity_poly.pdbx_seq_one_letter_code
_entity_poly.pdbx_strand_id
1 'polypeptide(L)'
;SRATVSTVMRAYTKYDKTTSAKRRSGRKTTLTDRDRRILNRIVAKQHKTTATKVTAELNSHLNNPVLTKTVRRELHKSNIYGKATISKPFITDANAKLRKKWSHEHKTWTIDDWKNVVWSDQSSFTLFPTNGRA
;
A
#
# COMPACT_ATOMS: atom_id res chain seq x y z
N SER A 1 6.59 -46.21 5.44
CA SER A 1 7.46 -47.28 4.91
C SER A 1 8.75 -47.33 5.72
N ARG A 2 9.51 -48.46 5.69
CA ARG A 2 10.81 -48.58 6.39
C ARG A 2 11.81 -47.47 6.01
N ALA A 3 11.79 -47.03 4.75
CA ALA A 3 12.64 -45.95 4.24
C ALA A 3 12.37 -44.60 4.93
N THR A 4 11.10 -44.26 5.20
CA THR A 4 10.74 -43.03 5.92
C THR A 4 11.26 -43.04 7.36
N VAL A 5 11.12 -44.18 8.06
CA VAL A 5 11.57 -44.34 9.45
C VAL A 5 13.08 -44.19 9.55
N SER A 6 13.84 -44.84 8.68
CA SER A 6 15.30 -44.70 8.61
C SER A 6 15.74 -43.25 8.32
N THR A 7 15.04 -42.56 7.43
CA THR A 7 15.33 -41.15 7.10
C THR A 7 15.09 -40.21 8.29
N VAL A 8 13.99 -40.40 9.02
CA VAL A 8 13.65 -39.61 10.22
C VAL A 8 14.65 -39.88 11.34
N MET A 9 15.00 -41.16 11.60
CA MET A 9 16.03 -41.55 12.57
C MET A 9 17.37 -40.86 12.28
N ARG A 10 17.83 -40.89 11.01
CA ARG A 10 19.09 -40.24 10.60
C ARG A 10 19.07 -38.71 10.78
N ALA A 11 17.93 -38.08 10.53
CA ALA A 11 17.75 -36.65 10.73
C ALA A 11 17.78 -36.29 12.22
N TYR A 12 17.17 -37.13 13.06
CA TYR A 12 17.16 -36.97 14.52
C TYR A 12 18.57 -37.13 15.11
N THR A 13 19.28 -38.21 14.79
CA THR A 13 20.65 -38.43 15.30
C THR A 13 21.65 -37.35 14.88
N LYS A 14 21.46 -36.72 13.71
CA LYS A 14 22.42 -35.75 13.15
C LYS A 14 22.08 -34.29 13.45
N TYR A 15 20.79 -33.97 13.57
CA TYR A 15 20.32 -32.57 13.64
C TYR A 15 19.31 -32.33 14.77
N ASP A 16 19.03 -33.35 15.60
CA ASP A 16 17.99 -33.36 16.65
C ASP A 16 16.62 -32.90 16.15
N LYS A 17 16.29 -33.27 14.90
CA LYS A 17 15.05 -32.87 14.22
C LYS A 17 14.36 -34.08 13.60
N THR A 18 13.06 -34.19 13.81
CA THR A 18 12.20 -35.27 13.29
C THR A 18 11.59 -34.95 11.92
N THR A 19 11.77 -33.73 11.43
CA THR A 19 11.22 -33.25 10.15
C THR A 19 12.33 -32.73 9.24
N SER A 20 12.22 -33.03 7.94
CA SER A 20 13.05 -32.35 6.96
C SER A 20 12.60 -30.90 6.85
N ALA A 21 13.38 -29.95 7.39
CA ALA A 21 13.10 -28.52 7.28
C ALA A 21 13.25 -27.96 5.85
N LYS A 22 13.47 -28.83 4.84
CA LYS A 22 13.71 -28.44 3.46
C LYS A 22 12.39 -27.98 2.83
N ARG A 23 12.26 -26.67 2.62
CA ARG A 23 11.17 -26.10 1.83
C ARG A 23 11.22 -26.63 0.41
N ARG A 24 10.09 -27.11 -0.11
CA ARG A 24 9.97 -27.47 -1.54
C ARG A 24 10.10 -26.18 -2.36
N SER A 25 10.95 -26.20 -3.38
CA SER A 25 11.01 -25.11 -4.35
C SER A 25 9.68 -25.07 -5.12
N GLY A 26 8.93 -23.98 -4.97
CA GLY A 26 7.70 -23.76 -5.74
C GLY A 26 7.98 -23.45 -7.21
N ARG A 27 6.91 -23.24 -7.98
CA ARG A 27 6.99 -22.80 -9.37
C ARG A 27 7.73 -21.46 -9.47
N LYS A 28 8.68 -21.35 -10.41
CA LYS A 28 9.38 -20.09 -10.72
C LYS A 28 8.37 -19.02 -11.13
N THR A 29 8.55 -17.79 -10.62
CA THR A 29 7.68 -16.66 -10.95
C THR A 29 7.95 -16.17 -12.37
N THR A 30 6.90 -15.70 -13.06
CA THR A 30 7.00 -15.18 -14.43
C THR A 30 7.80 -13.88 -14.51
N LEU A 31 7.74 -13.05 -13.48
CA LEU A 31 8.45 -11.77 -13.41
C LEU A 31 9.79 -11.95 -12.70
N THR A 32 10.83 -11.36 -13.27
CA THR A 32 12.18 -11.28 -12.70
C THR A 32 12.28 -10.12 -11.70
N ASP A 33 13.36 -10.07 -10.92
CA ASP A 33 13.59 -8.95 -9.99
C ASP A 33 13.85 -7.61 -10.72
N ARG A 34 14.29 -7.64 -11.98
CA ARG A 34 14.36 -6.43 -12.82
C ARG A 34 12.95 -5.93 -13.13
N ASP A 35 12.05 -6.82 -13.51
CA ASP A 35 10.68 -6.46 -13.88
C ASP A 35 9.90 -5.93 -12.67
N ARG A 36 10.12 -6.53 -11.48
CA ARG A 36 9.56 -6.02 -10.22
C ARG A 36 10.01 -4.59 -9.90
N ARG A 37 11.30 -4.28 -10.13
CA ARG A 37 11.81 -2.92 -9.94
C ARG A 37 11.19 -1.92 -10.92
N ILE A 38 10.98 -2.33 -12.17
CA ILE A 38 10.28 -1.51 -13.17
C ILE A 38 8.83 -1.28 -12.75
N LEU A 39 8.11 -2.35 -12.35
CA LEU A 39 6.74 -2.27 -11.86
C LEU A 39 6.61 -1.29 -10.68
N ASN A 40 7.49 -1.39 -9.69
CA ASN A 40 7.48 -0.49 -8.53
C ASN A 40 7.75 0.97 -8.94
N ARG A 41 8.62 1.21 -9.93
CA ARG A 41 8.91 2.55 -10.45
C ARG A 41 7.70 3.15 -11.17
N ILE A 42 7.01 2.36 -12.01
CA ILE A 42 5.79 2.79 -12.71
C ILE A 42 4.73 3.23 -11.69
N VAL A 43 4.49 2.38 -10.68
CA VAL A 43 3.50 2.67 -9.64
C VAL A 43 3.90 3.87 -8.79
N ALA A 44 5.18 4.02 -8.43
CA ALA A 44 5.67 5.15 -7.65
C ALA A 44 5.50 6.49 -8.41
N LYS A 45 5.69 6.49 -9.74
CA LYS A 45 5.50 7.67 -10.59
C LYS A 45 4.02 8.07 -10.68
N GLN A 46 3.11 7.10 -10.78
CA GLN A 46 1.68 7.36 -10.95
C GLN A 46 0.80 6.50 -10.04
N HIS A 47 0.79 6.82 -8.75
CA HIS A 47 0.13 6.03 -7.70
C HIS A 47 -1.42 5.96 -7.78
N LYS A 48 -2.05 6.70 -8.70
CA LYS A 48 -3.52 6.70 -8.93
C LYS A 48 -3.94 5.91 -10.18
N THR A 49 -3.01 5.26 -10.86
CA THR A 49 -3.30 4.54 -12.10
C THR A 49 -4.00 3.21 -11.86
N THR A 50 -4.79 2.79 -12.85
CA THR A 50 -5.45 1.49 -12.81
C THR A 50 -4.44 0.37 -13.08
N ALA A 51 -4.67 -0.80 -12.50
CA ALA A 51 -3.82 -1.97 -12.73
C ALA A 51 -3.70 -2.34 -14.22
N THR A 52 -4.73 -2.06 -15.04
CA THR A 52 -4.71 -2.30 -16.48
C THR A 52 -3.70 -1.41 -17.20
N LYS A 53 -3.66 -0.10 -16.89
CA LYS A 53 -2.67 0.84 -17.43
C LYS A 53 -1.26 0.47 -17.01
N VAL A 54 -1.07 0.16 -15.72
CA VAL A 54 0.22 -0.32 -15.20
C VAL A 54 0.68 -1.60 -15.91
N THR A 55 -0.26 -2.50 -16.24
CA THR A 55 0.07 -3.74 -16.97
C THR A 55 0.51 -3.44 -18.40
N ALA A 56 -0.19 -2.53 -19.10
CA ALA A 56 0.17 -2.15 -20.46
C ALA A 56 1.57 -1.52 -20.52
N GLU A 57 1.88 -0.61 -19.60
CA GLU A 57 3.19 0.03 -19.48
C GLU A 57 4.28 -0.97 -19.06
N LEU A 58 3.98 -1.91 -18.17
CA LEU A 58 4.93 -2.96 -17.83
C LEU A 58 5.21 -3.86 -19.05
N ASN A 59 4.17 -4.24 -19.79
CA ASN A 59 4.30 -5.13 -20.95
C ASN A 59 5.11 -4.52 -22.09
N SER A 60 5.17 -3.18 -22.24
CA SER A 60 6.06 -2.56 -23.23
C SER A 60 7.56 -2.76 -22.93
N HIS A 61 7.90 -3.15 -21.70
CA HIS A 61 9.27 -3.44 -21.29
C HIS A 61 9.58 -4.95 -21.22
N LEU A 62 8.58 -5.81 -21.43
CA LEU A 62 8.71 -7.26 -21.29
C LEU A 62 8.72 -7.93 -22.66
N ASN A 63 9.57 -8.95 -22.83
CA ASN A 63 9.52 -9.82 -24.01
C ASN A 63 8.29 -10.74 -23.99
N ASN A 64 7.88 -11.17 -22.80
CA ASN A 64 6.71 -12.02 -22.60
C ASN A 64 5.63 -11.24 -21.83
N PRO A 65 4.49 -10.91 -22.45
CA PRO A 65 3.46 -10.11 -21.82
C PRO A 65 2.82 -10.86 -20.65
N VAL A 66 2.50 -10.13 -19.59
CA VAL A 66 1.79 -10.65 -18.41
C VAL A 66 0.36 -10.13 -18.34
N LEU A 67 -0.50 -10.95 -17.72
CA LEU A 67 -1.88 -10.56 -17.43
C LEU A 67 -1.94 -9.62 -16.23
N THR A 68 -2.96 -8.76 -16.21
CA THR A 68 -3.21 -7.83 -15.09
C THR A 68 -3.40 -8.56 -13.75
N LYS A 69 -3.90 -9.79 -13.76
CA LYS A 69 -4.01 -10.63 -12.55
C LYS A 69 -2.64 -10.93 -11.93
N THR A 70 -1.62 -11.17 -12.75
CA THR A 70 -0.25 -11.40 -12.28
C THR A 70 0.34 -10.13 -11.69
N VAL A 71 0.14 -8.99 -12.36
CA VAL A 71 0.57 -7.68 -11.86
C VAL A 71 -0.06 -7.36 -10.50
N ARG A 72 -1.38 -7.54 -10.34
CA ARG A 72 -2.05 -7.35 -9.04
C ARG A 72 -1.47 -8.24 -7.94
N ARG A 73 -1.20 -9.52 -8.23
CA ARG A 73 -0.59 -10.44 -7.26
C ARG A 73 0.79 -9.99 -6.82
N GLU A 74 1.62 -9.52 -7.74
CA GLU A 74 2.95 -9.00 -7.38
C GLU A 74 2.86 -7.69 -6.61
N LEU A 75 1.92 -6.79 -6.94
CA LEU A 75 1.69 -5.57 -6.15
C LEU A 75 1.27 -5.90 -4.71
N HIS A 76 0.37 -6.87 -4.52
CA HIS A 76 -0.03 -7.29 -3.17
C HIS A 76 1.12 -7.94 -2.40
N LYS A 77 2.00 -8.70 -3.05
CA LYS A 77 3.23 -9.23 -2.43
C LYS A 77 4.17 -8.10 -1.97
N SER A 78 4.21 -7.00 -2.71
CA SER A 78 4.94 -5.77 -2.34
C SER A 78 4.14 -4.87 -1.38
N ASN A 79 3.02 -5.35 -0.81
CA ASN A 79 2.15 -4.61 0.09
C ASN A 79 1.51 -3.34 -0.50
N ILE A 80 1.29 -3.32 -1.82
CA ILE A 80 0.65 -2.21 -2.54
C ILE A 80 -0.80 -2.58 -2.86
N TYR A 81 -1.73 -1.76 -2.41
CA TYR A 81 -3.17 -1.95 -2.59
C TYR A 81 -3.83 -0.68 -3.11
N GLY A 82 -4.87 -0.85 -3.94
CA GLY A 82 -5.74 0.25 -4.31
C GLY A 82 -6.60 0.69 -3.12
N LYS A 83 -6.71 2.00 -2.89
CA LYS A 83 -7.58 2.58 -1.87
C LYS A 83 -8.43 3.69 -2.50
N ALA A 84 -9.68 3.80 -2.06
CA ALA A 84 -10.52 4.94 -2.40
C ALA A 84 -9.94 6.21 -1.78
N THR A 85 -9.86 7.28 -2.56
CA THR A 85 -9.41 8.58 -2.07
C THR A 85 -10.57 9.29 -1.36
N ILE A 86 -10.31 9.81 -0.17
CA ILE A 86 -11.25 10.69 0.53
C ILE A 86 -11.27 12.05 -0.17
N SER A 87 -12.47 12.56 -0.46
CA SER A 87 -12.64 13.92 -1.00
C SER A 87 -12.13 14.95 0.02
N LYS A 88 -11.27 15.86 -0.43
CA LYS A 88 -10.72 16.93 0.42
C LYS A 88 -11.12 18.27 -0.17
N PRO A 89 -11.46 19.27 0.66
CA PRO A 89 -11.69 20.62 0.16
C PRO A 89 -10.44 21.12 -0.54
N PHE A 90 -10.64 21.85 -1.63
CA PHE A 90 -9.54 22.49 -2.34
C PHE A 90 -8.95 23.62 -1.47
N ILE A 91 -7.63 23.64 -1.33
CA ILE A 91 -6.90 24.67 -0.59
C ILE A 91 -5.96 25.34 -1.59
N THR A 92 -6.10 26.66 -1.74
CA THR A 92 -5.19 27.46 -2.57
C THR A 92 -3.80 27.54 -1.93
N ASP A 93 -2.75 27.77 -2.73
CA ASP A 93 -1.38 27.90 -2.20
C ASP A 93 -1.25 29.02 -1.17
N ALA A 94 -1.98 30.13 -1.36
CA ALA A 94 -2.04 31.22 -0.39
C ALA A 94 -2.64 30.76 0.95
N ASN A 95 -3.78 30.07 0.92
CA ASN A 95 -4.44 29.57 2.12
C ASN A 95 -3.59 28.49 2.82
N ALA A 96 -2.89 27.64 2.06
CA ALA A 96 -1.98 26.65 2.61
C ALA A 96 -0.82 27.30 3.39
N LYS A 97 -0.23 28.37 2.85
CA LYS A 97 0.83 29.14 3.53
C LYS A 97 0.31 29.80 4.81
N LEU A 98 -0.85 30.44 4.75
CA LEU A 98 -1.47 31.07 5.93
C LEU A 98 -1.78 30.05 7.03
N ARG A 99 -2.38 28.91 6.67
CA ARG A 99 -2.65 27.82 7.61
C ARG A 99 -1.39 27.28 8.27
N LYS A 100 -0.32 27.08 7.49
CA LYS A 100 0.97 26.62 8.01
C LYS A 100 1.60 27.64 8.96
N LYS A 101 1.58 28.92 8.59
CA LYS A 101 2.08 30.03 9.42
C LYS A 101 1.33 30.08 10.75
N TRP A 102 0.00 30.12 10.70
CA TRP A 102 -0.86 30.13 11.89
C TRP A 102 -0.57 28.94 12.81
N SER A 103 -0.50 27.73 12.26
CA SER A 103 -0.16 26.52 13.05
C SER A 103 1.22 26.59 13.71
N HIS A 104 2.19 27.27 13.09
CA HIS A 104 3.52 27.41 13.65
C HIS A 104 3.56 28.45 14.78
N GLU A 105 2.90 29.59 14.59
CA GLU A 105 2.77 30.66 15.58
C GLU A 105 2.07 30.19 16.86
N HIS A 106 1.10 29.28 16.71
CA HIS A 106 0.29 28.76 17.81
C HIS A 106 0.78 27.40 18.34
N LYS A 107 1.95 26.93 17.88
CA LYS A 107 2.50 25.62 18.27
C LYS A 107 2.87 25.53 19.76
N THR A 108 3.32 26.65 20.33
CA THR A 108 3.78 26.74 21.74
C THR A 108 2.69 27.24 22.68
N TRP A 109 1.46 27.42 22.18
CA TRP A 109 0.35 27.89 23.00
C TRP A 109 0.01 26.89 24.08
N THR A 110 -0.15 27.41 25.29
CA THR A 110 -0.55 26.67 26.48
C THR A 110 -2.07 26.50 26.52
N ILE A 111 -2.56 25.67 27.43
CA ILE A 111 -4.00 25.48 27.62
C ILE A 111 -4.68 26.81 27.97
N ASP A 112 -4.03 27.67 28.77
CA ASP A 112 -4.59 28.97 29.14
C ASP A 112 -4.66 29.93 27.96
N ASP A 113 -3.72 29.85 27.00
CA ASP A 113 -3.81 30.62 25.75
C ASP A 113 -5.01 30.16 24.91
N TRP A 114 -5.25 28.85 24.81
CA TRP A 114 -6.40 28.30 24.08
C TRP A 114 -7.74 28.64 24.70
N LYS A 115 -7.81 28.82 26.03
CA LYS A 115 -9.05 29.27 26.72
C LYS A 115 -9.51 30.64 26.27
N ASN A 116 -8.61 31.46 25.75
CA ASN A 116 -8.93 32.80 25.24
C ASN A 116 -9.46 32.78 23.79
N VAL A 117 -9.49 31.62 23.12
CA VAL A 117 -10.00 31.51 21.74
C VAL A 117 -11.46 31.10 21.73
N VAL A 118 -12.29 31.92 21.09
CA VAL A 118 -13.67 31.58 20.78
C VAL A 118 -13.76 31.08 19.34
N TRP A 119 -14.27 29.86 19.17
CA TRP A 119 -14.53 29.26 17.86
C TRP A 119 -15.99 29.42 17.49
N SER A 120 -16.27 29.86 16.27
CA SER A 120 -17.59 29.84 15.67
C SER A 120 -17.52 29.19 14.30
N ASP A 121 -18.56 28.45 13.94
CA ASP A 121 -18.74 27.86 12.62
C ASP A 121 -20.23 27.89 12.28
N GLN A 122 -20.55 27.88 10.98
CA GLN A 122 -21.92 27.82 10.49
C GLN A 122 -22.13 26.49 9.76
N SER A 123 -23.02 25.67 10.30
CA SER A 123 -23.46 24.44 9.65
C SER A 123 -24.82 24.63 8.99
N SER A 124 -25.01 24.06 7.80
CA SER A 124 -26.31 23.99 7.13
C SER A 124 -26.98 22.65 7.43
N PHE A 125 -28.26 22.69 7.80
CA PHE A 125 -29.08 21.50 8.06
C PHE A 125 -30.21 21.46 7.04
N THR A 126 -30.37 20.33 6.36
CA THR A 126 -31.46 20.12 5.40
C THR A 126 -32.53 19.21 6.01
N LEU A 127 -33.80 19.58 5.84
CA LEU A 127 -34.96 18.81 6.34
C LEU A 127 -35.14 17.45 5.65
N PHE A 128 -34.62 17.31 4.43
CA PHE A 128 -34.66 16.07 3.66
C PHE A 128 -33.25 15.64 3.26
N PRO A 129 -32.92 14.34 3.31
CA PRO A 129 -31.63 13.86 2.87
C PRO A 129 -31.49 14.02 1.37
N THR A 130 -30.47 14.75 0.94
CA THR A 130 -29.97 14.64 -0.43
C THR A 130 -29.22 13.31 -0.53
N ASN A 131 -29.51 12.50 -1.55
CA ASN A 131 -28.80 11.24 -1.80
C ASN A 131 -27.32 11.53 -2.17
N GLY A 132 -26.51 11.84 -1.17
CA GLY A 132 -25.10 12.17 -1.32
C GLY A 132 -24.23 11.02 -0.85
N ARG A 133 -23.72 10.22 -1.79
CA ARG A 133 -22.49 9.46 -1.51
C ARG A 133 -21.37 10.47 -1.26
N ALA A 134 -20.80 10.44 -0.06
CA ALA A 134 -19.56 11.12 0.29
C ALA A 134 -18.35 10.51 -0.42
#